data_AF-G8TYD7-F1
#
_entry.id   AF-G8TYD7-F1
#
_cell.length_a   1.000
_cell.length_b   1.000
_cell.length_c   1.000
_cell.angle_alpha   90.00
_cell.angle_beta   90.00
_cell.angle_gamma   90.00
#
_symmetry.space_group_name_H-M   'P 1'
#
loop_
_entity.id
_entity.type
_entity.pdbx_description
1 polymer ?
#
loop_
_entity_poly.entity_id
_entity_poly.type
_entity_poly.pdbx_seq_one_letter_code
_entity_poly.pdbx_strand_id
1 'polypeptide(L)'
;MAELRRRISQLANLADRYDIRERGREGQLLADVVEVLRELSLDIEEVQANQWELAQYVEEIDSDLLSLEEDIFTPDEDGFDEEDDDPSFSGKTRTDGINYIQLECPVCELESSFNEQLFHQDGIQLTCPHCGNVVFDSDEDYLVLEDDDEDEESPSLKSRR
;
A
#
# COMPACT_ATOMS: atom_id res chain seq x y z
N MET A 1 28.71 -9.02 -6.47
CA MET A 1 29.05 -10.25 -7.22
C MET A 1 30.53 -10.60 -7.24
N ALA A 2 31.44 -9.67 -7.53
CA ALA A 2 32.88 -9.95 -7.63
C ALA A 2 33.49 -10.69 -6.42
N GLU A 3 33.10 -10.35 -5.19
CA GLU A 3 33.59 -11.03 -3.97
C GLU A 3 33.05 -12.46 -3.82
N LEU A 4 31.78 -12.70 -4.18
CA LEU A 4 31.18 -14.04 -4.15
C LEU A 4 31.88 -14.95 -5.17
N ARG A 5 32.04 -14.47 -6.40
CA ARG A 5 32.77 -15.18 -7.46
C ARG A 5 34.21 -15.46 -7.06
N ARG A 6 34.92 -14.48 -6.48
CA ARG A 6 36.29 -14.66 -5.96
C ARG A 6 36.37 -15.78 -4.92
N ARG A 7 35.44 -15.81 -3.96
CA ARG A 7 35.39 -16.84 -2.91
C ARG A 7 35.09 -18.22 -3.49
N ILE A 8 34.15 -18.32 -4.41
CA ILE A 8 33.81 -19.60 -5.07
C ILE A 8 34.99 -20.09 -5.93
N SER A 9 35.66 -19.21 -6.67
CA SER A 9 36.88 -19.55 -7.40
C SER A 9 38.03 -19.97 -6.47
N GLN A 10 38.13 -19.40 -5.27
CA GLN A 10 39.09 -19.87 -4.26
C GLN A 10 38.75 -21.27 -3.76
N LEU A 11 37.48 -21.55 -3.45
CA LEU A 11 37.01 -22.87 -3.04
C LEU A 11 37.22 -23.92 -4.13
N ALA A 12 36.92 -23.58 -5.38
CA ALA A 12 37.21 -24.35 -6.57
C ALA A 12 38.68 -24.75 -6.67
N ASN A 13 39.57 -23.76 -6.64
CA ASN A 13 41.02 -23.98 -6.71
C ASN A 13 41.55 -24.82 -5.54
N LEU A 14 40.97 -24.66 -4.34
CA LEU A 14 41.31 -25.50 -3.19
C LEU A 14 40.85 -26.94 -3.40
N ALA A 15 39.63 -27.15 -3.90
CA ALA A 15 39.10 -28.48 -4.17
C ALA A 15 39.94 -29.25 -5.19
N ASP A 16 40.38 -28.57 -6.25
CA ASP A 16 41.25 -29.16 -7.28
C ASP A 16 42.65 -29.47 -6.72
N ARG A 17 43.22 -28.57 -5.91
CA ARG A 17 44.56 -28.79 -5.31
C ARG A 17 44.63 -29.95 -4.33
N TYR A 18 43.52 -30.27 -3.66
CA TYR A 18 43.47 -31.36 -2.67
C TYR A 18 43.01 -32.69 -3.27
N ASP A 19 42.74 -32.72 -4.57
CA ASP A 19 42.19 -33.87 -5.29
C ASP A 19 40.97 -34.46 -4.56
N ILE A 20 40.07 -33.58 -4.12
CA ILE A 20 39.01 -33.94 -3.18
C ILE A 20 38.09 -35.02 -3.76
N ARG A 21 37.91 -35.05 -5.09
CA ARG A 21 37.12 -36.10 -5.77
C ARG A 21 37.67 -37.50 -5.56
N GLU A 22 38.98 -37.65 -5.40
CA GLU A 22 39.61 -38.96 -5.18
C GLU A 22 39.54 -39.42 -3.71
N ARG A 23 39.09 -38.56 -2.79
CA ARG A 23 39.05 -38.82 -1.34
C ARG A 23 37.77 -39.51 -0.86
N GLY A 24 37.17 -40.35 -1.71
CA GLY A 24 35.97 -41.12 -1.37
C GLY A 24 34.65 -40.35 -1.62
N ARG A 25 33.56 -40.85 -1.06
CA ARG A 25 32.20 -40.38 -1.37
C ARG A 25 31.93 -38.96 -0.85
N GLU A 26 32.46 -38.65 0.32
CA GLU A 26 32.37 -37.32 0.93
C GLU A 26 33.10 -36.27 0.08
N GLY A 27 34.22 -36.66 -0.53
CA GLY A 27 34.98 -35.81 -1.43
C GLY A 27 34.26 -35.53 -2.74
N GLN A 28 33.64 -36.55 -3.33
CA GLN A 28 32.76 -36.39 -4.49
C GLN A 28 31.65 -35.37 -4.20
N LEU A 29 30.94 -35.54 -3.07
CA LEU A 29 29.86 -34.64 -2.65
C LEU A 29 30.34 -33.19 -2.51
N LEU A 30 31.48 -32.95 -1.87
CA LEU A 30 32.03 -31.60 -1.70
C LEU A 30 32.38 -30.97 -3.05
N ALA A 31 32.91 -31.74 -3.99
CA ALA A 31 33.21 -31.23 -5.33
C ALA A 31 31.94 -30.86 -6.09
N ASP A 32 30.87 -31.65 -5.96
CA ASP A 32 29.59 -31.37 -6.58
C ASP A 32 28.94 -30.12 -5.97
N VAL A 33 29.02 -29.94 -4.64
CA VAL A 33 28.56 -28.72 -3.96
C VAL A 33 29.29 -27.48 -4.48
N VAL A 34 30.61 -27.56 -4.67
CA VAL A 34 31.40 -26.45 -5.21
C VAL A 34 30.97 -26.10 -6.64
N GLU A 35 30.60 -27.09 -7.45
CA GLU A 35 30.08 -26.86 -8.81
C GLU A 35 28.72 -26.17 -8.79
N VAL A 36 27.78 -26.67 -7.98
CA VAL A 36 26.46 -26.04 -7.82
C VAL A 36 26.58 -24.60 -7.33
N LEU A 37 27.55 -24.31 -6.43
CA LEU A 37 27.81 -22.93 -6.01
C LEU A 37 28.31 -22.04 -7.15
N ARG A 38 29.09 -22.58 -8.10
CA ARG A 38 29.52 -21.82 -9.29
C ARG A 38 28.32 -21.51 -10.18
N GLU A 39 27.49 -22.50 -10.48
CA GLU A 39 26.28 -22.32 -11.28
C GLU A 39 25.37 -21.28 -10.64
N LEU A 40 25.09 -21.41 -9.33
CA LEU A 40 24.30 -20.45 -8.58
C LEU A 40 24.89 -19.02 -8.65
N SER A 41 26.21 -18.88 -8.65
CA SER A 41 26.83 -17.56 -8.76
C SER A 41 26.59 -16.90 -10.11
N LEU A 42 26.50 -17.68 -11.19
CA LEU A 42 26.18 -17.18 -12.53
C LEU A 42 24.70 -16.81 -12.61
N ASP A 43 23.81 -17.66 -12.09
CA ASP A 43 22.36 -17.39 -12.08
C ASP A 43 22.05 -16.11 -11.30
N ILE A 44 22.73 -15.86 -10.18
CA ILE A 44 22.55 -14.60 -9.42
C ILE A 44 23.07 -13.39 -10.22
N GLU A 45 24.13 -13.54 -11.02
CA GLU A 45 24.61 -12.44 -11.89
C GLU A 45 23.56 -12.10 -12.95
N GLU A 46 22.91 -13.10 -13.54
CA GLU A 46 21.81 -12.91 -14.48
C GLU A 46 20.59 -12.24 -13.82
N VAL A 47 20.20 -12.71 -12.62
CA VAL A 47 19.10 -12.09 -11.86
C VAL A 47 19.40 -10.62 -11.54
N GLN A 48 20.63 -10.28 -11.18
CA GLN A 48 21.01 -8.88 -10.94
C GLN A 48 20.95 -8.03 -12.20
N ALA A 49 21.36 -8.58 -13.35
CA ALA A 49 21.26 -7.86 -14.62
C ALA A 49 19.78 -7.56 -14.96
N ASN A 50 18.91 -8.55 -14.82
CA ASN A 50 17.47 -8.39 -15.06
C ASN A 50 16.84 -7.39 -14.08
N GLN A 51 17.26 -7.40 -12.80
CA GLN A 51 16.79 -6.42 -11.82
C GLN A 51 17.22 -4.99 -12.18
N TRP A 52 18.42 -4.82 -12.72
CA TRP A 52 18.89 -3.51 -13.17
C TRP A 52 18.07 -3.02 -14.38
N GLU A 53 17.80 -3.89 -15.35
CA GLU A 53 16.92 -3.57 -16.48
C GLU A 53 15.51 -3.19 -16.02
N LEU A 54 14.92 -3.95 -15.10
CA LEU A 54 13.61 -3.61 -14.52
C LEU A 54 13.61 -2.27 -13.80
N ALA A 55 14.69 -1.94 -13.08
CA ALA A 55 14.82 -0.65 -12.42
C ALA A 55 14.81 0.51 -13.45
N GLN A 56 15.47 0.33 -14.59
CA GLN A 56 15.45 1.33 -15.66
C GLN A 56 14.06 1.48 -16.28
N TYR A 57 13.36 0.37 -16.54
CA TYR A 57 11.97 0.43 -17.02
C TYR A 57 11.05 1.17 -16.05
N VAL A 58 11.20 0.97 -14.74
CA VAL A 58 10.40 1.67 -13.74
C VAL A 58 10.73 3.16 -13.70
N GLU A 59 12.00 3.53 -13.85
CA GLU A 59 12.44 4.93 -13.93
C GLU A 59 11.89 5.62 -15.19
N GLU A 60 11.83 4.91 -16.33
CA GLU A 60 11.19 5.40 -17.56
C GLU A 60 9.69 5.65 -17.35
N ILE A 61 8.99 4.70 -16.71
CA ILE A 61 7.57 4.87 -16.38
C ILE A 61 7.36 6.07 -15.46
N ASP A 62 8.19 6.23 -14.42
CA ASP A 62 8.10 7.37 -13.50
C ASP A 62 8.28 8.71 -14.24
N SER A 63 9.26 8.78 -15.15
CA SER A 63 9.47 9.96 -16.01
C SER A 63 8.29 10.25 -16.93
N ASP A 64 7.69 9.23 -17.53
CA ASP A 64 6.50 9.39 -18.38
C ASP A 64 5.30 9.88 -17.57
N LEU A 65 5.10 9.33 -16.37
CA LEU A 65 4.04 9.75 -15.46
C LEU A 65 4.24 11.18 -14.99
N LEU A 66 5.47 11.59 -14.68
CA LEU A 66 5.78 12.97 -14.33
C LEU A 66 5.44 13.93 -15.48
N SER A 67 5.78 13.56 -16.71
CA SER A 67 5.45 14.37 -17.90
C SER A 67 3.93 14.52 -18.06
N LEU A 68 3.18 13.43 -17.85
CA LEU A 68 1.71 13.47 -17.86
C LEU A 68 1.15 14.28 -16.69
N GLU A 69 1.80 14.24 -15.52
CA GLU A 69 1.39 15.02 -14.36
C GLU A 69 1.56 16.51 -14.64
N GLU A 70 2.70 16.90 -15.22
CA GLU A 70 2.95 18.27 -15.65
C GLU A 70 1.91 18.72 -16.68
N ASP A 71 1.64 17.93 -17.72
CA ASP A 71 0.67 18.27 -18.78
C ASP A 71 -0.79 18.40 -18.28
N ILE A 72 -1.17 17.71 -17.20
CA ILE A 72 -2.58 17.63 -16.74
C ILE A 72 -2.83 18.44 -15.46
N PHE A 73 -1.85 18.50 -14.56
CA PHE A 73 -2.00 19.05 -13.22
C PHE A 73 -1.22 20.34 -13.00
N THR A 74 -0.36 20.80 -13.93
CA THR A 74 0.08 22.20 -13.88
C THR A 74 -1.08 23.08 -14.34
N PRO A 75 -1.68 23.91 -13.47
CA PRO A 75 -2.62 24.90 -13.93
C PRO A 75 -1.84 25.86 -14.81
N ASP A 76 -2.28 26.09 -16.05
CA ASP A 76 -1.72 27.11 -16.94
C ASP A 76 -1.47 28.40 -16.12
N GLU A 77 -0.20 28.74 -15.86
CA GLU A 77 0.21 29.94 -15.12
C GLU A 77 -0.11 31.25 -15.87
N ASP A 78 -0.90 31.17 -16.93
CA ASP A 78 -1.28 32.29 -17.78
C ASP A 78 -2.80 32.54 -17.70
N GLY A 79 -3.26 33.08 -16.56
CA GLY A 79 -4.34 34.07 -16.55
C GLY A 79 -5.66 33.70 -15.88
N PHE A 80 -5.67 33.51 -14.56
CA PHE A 80 -6.87 33.76 -13.75
C PHE A 80 -6.51 34.59 -12.52
N ASP A 81 -7.11 35.79 -12.47
CA ASP A 81 -7.04 36.76 -11.38
C ASP A 81 -7.25 36.10 -10.02
N GLU A 82 -6.38 36.46 -9.08
CA GLU A 82 -6.57 36.28 -7.64
C GLU A 82 -7.76 37.14 -7.19
N GLU A 83 -8.95 36.55 -7.10
CA GLU A 83 -10.02 37.01 -6.21
C GLU A 83 -11.10 35.91 -6.16
N ASP A 84 -10.86 34.89 -5.34
CA ASP A 84 -11.90 34.27 -4.49
C ASP A 84 -11.25 33.20 -3.58
N ASP A 85 -11.15 33.55 -2.29
CA ASP A 85 -10.92 32.64 -1.18
C ASP A 85 -12.01 31.55 -1.15
N ASP A 86 -11.72 30.34 -1.62
CA ASP A 86 -12.46 29.14 -1.22
C ASP A 86 -11.45 28.01 -0.90
N PRO A 87 -11.29 27.60 0.37
CA PRO A 87 -10.42 26.49 0.76
C PRO A 87 -11.09 25.13 0.50
N SER A 88 -11.94 25.02 -0.52
CA SER A 88 -12.36 23.73 -1.05
C SER A 88 -11.26 23.21 -1.98
N PHE A 89 -10.31 22.47 -1.39
CA PHE A 89 -9.40 21.55 -2.06
C PHE A 89 -10.22 20.55 -2.91
N SER A 90 -10.62 20.98 -4.10
CA SER A 90 -11.18 20.16 -5.16
C SER A 90 -10.03 19.86 -6.12
N GLY A 91 -9.24 18.84 -5.79
CA GLY A 91 -8.53 18.09 -6.82
C GLY A 91 -9.56 17.57 -7.81
N LYS A 92 -9.78 18.31 -8.91
CA LYS A 92 -10.66 17.91 -9.99
C LYS A 92 -10.00 16.75 -10.73
N THR A 93 -10.04 15.56 -10.13
CA THR A 93 -9.87 14.32 -10.88
C THR A 93 -10.97 14.29 -11.93
N ARG A 94 -10.58 14.06 -13.19
CA ARG A 94 -11.51 13.80 -14.31
C ARG A 94 -12.17 12.42 -14.15
N THR A 95 -12.84 12.22 -13.02
CA THR A 95 -13.74 11.10 -12.78
C THR A 95 -15.11 11.74 -12.65
N ASP A 96 -15.89 11.65 -13.74
CA ASP A 96 -17.28 12.10 -13.88
C ASP A 96 -18.00 12.47 -12.57
N GLY A 97 -17.83 13.70 -12.04
CA GLY A 97 -18.68 14.33 -11.00
C GLY A 97 -19.13 13.46 -9.80
N ILE A 98 -18.41 12.37 -9.47
CA ILE A 98 -18.78 11.42 -8.44
C ILE A 98 -17.80 11.59 -7.29
N ASN A 99 -18.29 12.25 -6.24
CA ASN A 99 -17.59 12.38 -4.98
C ASN A 99 -17.74 11.09 -4.17
N TYR A 100 -16.71 10.73 -3.40
CA TYR A 100 -16.73 9.58 -2.49
C TYR A 100 -16.59 10.05 -1.05
N ILE A 101 -17.33 9.42 -0.13
CA ILE A 101 -17.28 9.64 1.32
C ILE A 101 -16.76 8.36 1.99
N GLN A 102 -15.85 8.52 2.95
CA GLN A 102 -15.35 7.44 3.79
C GLN A 102 -16.20 7.30 5.05
N LEU A 103 -16.63 6.07 5.35
CA LEU A 103 -17.40 5.73 6.55
C LEU A 103 -16.76 4.55 7.27
N GLU A 104 -16.70 4.64 8.60
CA GLU A 104 -16.26 3.56 9.47
C GLU A 104 -17.46 2.69 9.88
N CYS A 105 -17.34 1.37 9.74
CA CYS A 105 -18.39 0.46 10.18
C CYS A 105 -18.40 0.32 11.71
N PRO A 106 -19.54 0.52 12.41
CA PRO A 106 -19.61 0.43 13.87
C PRO A 106 -19.45 -1.00 14.43
N VAL A 107 -19.55 -2.02 13.58
CA VAL A 107 -19.50 -3.43 14.00
C VAL A 107 -18.10 -4.03 13.82
N CYS A 108 -17.43 -3.73 12.71
CA CYS A 108 -16.12 -4.29 12.43
C CYS A 108 -14.98 -3.27 12.41
N GLU A 109 -15.26 -1.98 12.61
CA GLU A 109 -14.25 -0.90 12.67
C GLU A 109 -13.35 -0.80 11.42
N LEU A 110 -13.86 -1.29 10.28
CA LEU A 110 -13.19 -1.14 8.99
C LEU A 110 -13.80 0.03 8.23
N GLU A 111 -12.92 0.80 7.61
CA GLU A 111 -13.27 1.93 6.77
C GLU A 111 -13.70 1.46 5.36
N SER A 112 -14.75 2.06 4.83
CA SER A 112 -15.28 1.78 3.49
C SER A 112 -15.64 3.08 2.77
N SER A 113 -15.39 3.13 1.46
CA SER A 113 -15.69 4.30 0.63
C SER A 113 -16.99 4.11 -0.15
N PHE A 114 -17.91 5.08 -0.06
CA PHE A 114 -19.21 5.09 -0.72
C PHE A 114 -19.36 6.31 -1.63
N ASN A 115 -20.14 6.19 -2.70
CA ASN A 115 -20.46 7.32 -3.58
C ASN A 115 -21.42 8.28 -2.87
N GLU A 116 -21.08 9.57 -2.79
CA GLU A 116 -21.86 10.63 -2.15
C GLU A 116 -23.29 10.72 -2.70
N GLN A 117 -23.48 10.48 -4.01
CA GLN A 117 -24.78 10.54 -4.66
C GLN A 117 -25.77 9.49 -4.13
N LEU A 118 -25.28 8.41 -3.51
CA LEU A 118 -26.14 7.38 -2.91
C LEU A 118 -26.87 7.92 -1.68
N PHE A 119 -26.27 8.80 -0.89
CA PHE A 119 -26.90 9.36 0.32
C PHE A 119 -28.06 10.31 0.01
N HIS A 120 -28.22 10.74 -1.24
CA HIS A 120 -29.32 11.57 -1.70
C HIS A 120 -30.45 10.78 -2.38
N GLN A 121 -30.33 9.44 -2.45
CA GLN A 121 -31.36 8.58 -3.01
C GLN A 121 -32.27 8.04 -1.91
N ASP A 122 -33.58 8.20 -2.07
CA ASP A 122 -34.58 7.62 -1.18
C ASP A 122 -34.67 6.08 -1.40
N GLY A 123 -34.93 5.33 -0.33
CA GLY A 123 -35.05 3.86 -0.35
C GLY A 123 -33.74 3.08 -0.48
N ILE A 124 -32.58 3.67 -0.13
CA ILE A 124 -31.28 3.00 -0.21
C ILE A 124 -30.76 2.57 1.16
N GLN A 125 -30.21 1.37 1.19
CA GLN A 125 -29.53 0.80 2.34
C GLN A 125 -28.09 0.49 1.96
N LEU A 126 -27.13 1.10 2.65
CA LEU A 126 -25.71 0.84 2.47
C LEU A 126 -25.26 -0.16 3.53
N THR A 127 -24.67 -1.26 3.08
CA THR A 127 -24.13 -2.31 3.95
C THR A 127 -22.61 -2.33 3.89
N CYS A 128 -21.97 -2.55 5.03
CA CYS A 128 -20.53 -2.78 5.12
C CYS A 128 -20.14 -4.02 4.29
N PRO A 129 -19.16 -3.91 3.38
CA PRO A 129 -18.73 -5.05 2.54
C PRO A 129 -18.00 -6.13 3.34
N HIS A 130 -17.53 -5.82 4.55
CA HIS A 130 -16.74 -6.74 5.37
C HIS A 130 -17.61 -7.62 6.28
N CYS A 131 -18.62 -7.05 6.94
CA CYS A 131 -19.47 -7.78 7.89
C CYS A 131 -20.96 -7.86 7.49
N GLY A 132 -21.38 -7.14 6.44
CA GLY A 132 -22.77 -7.08 6.00
C GLY A 132 -23.69 -6.23 6.89
N ASN A 133 -23.17 -5.58 7.93
CA ASN A 133 -23.95 -4.68 8.78
C ASN A 133 -24.40 -3.44 8.00
N VAL A 134 -25.61 -2.95 8.27
CA VAL A 134 -26.12 -1.71 7.68
C VAL A 134 -25.37 -0.52 8.29
N VAL A 135 -24.75 0.29 7.44
CA VAL A 135 -24.00 1.49 7.84
C VAL A 135 -24.78 2.78 7.57
N PHE A 136 -25.79 2.74 6.69
CA PHE A 136 -26.68 3.85 6.40
C PHE A 136 -27.99 3.30 5.84
N ASP A 137 -29.12 3.91 6.22
CA ASP A 137 -30.45 3.61 5.72
C ASP A 137 -31.20 4.94 5.52
N SER A 138 -31.69 5.20 4.30
CA SER A 138 -32.40 6.45 3.99
C SER A 138 -33.82 6.51 4.57
N ASP A 139 -34.39 5.35 4.91
CA ASP A 139 -35.80 5.24 5.29
C ASP A 139 -36.00 5.21 6.82
N GLU A 140 -34.91 5.05 7.59
CA GLU A 140 -34.92 5.00 9.06
C GLU A 140 -34.14 6.18 9.67
N ASP A 141 -34.81 7.32 9.85
CA ASP A 141 -34.37 8.41 10.74
C ASP A 141 -34.57 8.03 12.22
N TYR A 142 -33.82 7.06 12.76
CA TYR A 142 -33.85 6.78 14.21
C TYR A 142 -32.50 6.26 14.76
N LEU A 143 -31.67 7.17 15.26
CA LEU A 143 -30.84 6.85 16.43
C LEU A 143 -31.74 6.89 17.67
N VAL A 144 -32.26 5.72 18.07
CA VAL A 144 -32.79 5.55 19.42
C VAL A 144 -31.59 5.61 20.37
N LEU A 145 -31.39 6.75 21.02
CA LEU A 145 -30.66 6.78 22.29
C LEU A 145 -31.62 6.18 23.33
N GLU A 146 -31.44 4.91 23.68
CA GLU A 146 -32.09 4.36 24.87
C GLU A 146 -31.41 4.98 26.09
N ASP A 147 -32.18 5.78 26.83
CA ASP A 147 -31.90 6.22 28.18
C ASP A 147 -31.74 4.99 29.10
N ASP A 148 -30.57 4.84 29.73
CA ASP A 148 -30.43 4.08 30.98
C ASP A 148 -30.33 5.10 32.13
N ASP A 149 -31.49 5.41 32.72
CA ASP A 149 -31.64 6.06 34.02
C ASP A 149 -31.34 5.05 35.16
N GLU A 150 -30.62 5.50 36.18
CA GLU A 150 -30.89 5.37 37.63
C GLU A 150 -29.60 5.22 38.47
N ASP A 151 -29.27 6.26 39.26
CA ASP A 151 -29.07 6.09 40.72
C ASP A 151 -29.00 7.46 41.44
N GLU A 152 -29.73 7.52 42.55
CA GLU A 152 -30.23 8.70 43.28
C GLU A 152 -29.25 9.44 44.24
N GLU A 153 -29.66 10.68 44.55
CA GLU A 153 -29.49 11.45 45.81
C GLU A 153 -28.07 11.74 46.35
N SER A 154 -27.64 12.99 46.55
CA SER A 154 -28.31 14.04 47.34
C SER A 154 -27.46 15.35 47.35
N PRO A 155 -27.98 16.48 47.87
CA PRO A 155 -27.71 17.82 47.34
C PRO A 155 -26.66 18.63 48.12
N SER A 156 -26.02 19.59 47.45
CA SER A 156 -25.58 20.81 48.13
C SER A 156 -25.54 22.03 47.21
N LEU A 157 -26.61 22.80 47.27
CA LEU A 157 -26.58 24.23 46.98
C LEU A 157 -25.63 24.92 47.97
N LYS A 158 -24.66 25.68 47.45
CA LYS A 158 -24.24 26.98 48.02
C LYS A 158 -23.53 27.78 46.95
N SER A 159 -24.31 28.65 46.31
CA SER A 159 -23.82 29.80 45.56
C SER A 159 -22.97 30.69 46.46
N ARG A 160 -21.89 31.23 45.89
CA ARG A 160 -21.18 32.37 46.45
C ARG A 160 -22.06 33.62 46.28
N ARG A 161 -22.10 34.41 47.35
CA ARG A 161 -22.65 35.78 47.52
C ARG A 161 -24.11 35.87 47.93
#